data_AF-A0A250J895-F1
#
_entry.id   AF-A0A250J895-F1
#
_cell.length_a   1.000
_cell.length_b   1.000
_cell.length_c   1.000
_cell.angle_alpha   90.00
_cell.angle_beta   90.00
_cell.angle_gamma   90.00
#
_symmetry.space_group_name_H-M   'P 1'
#
loop_
_entity.id
_entity.type
_entity.pdbx_description
1 polymer ?
#
loop_
_entity_poly.entity_id
_entity_poly.type
_entity_poly.pdbx_seq_one_letter_code
_entity_poly.pdbx_strand_id
1 'polypeptide(L)'
;MKLEELVEQFALNVAAQTEAIWRGDSKTGNKHARKYGAAVDKILAQGNAGRDALLILLKHERMDVRVMAAAHLLRYRTTEAKAVLEEAAKGQGMIPFCAQQALKRWEEGTWALDPG
;
A
#
# COMPACT_ATOMS: atom_id res chain seq x y z
N MET A 1 12.65 15.48 5.73
CA MET A 1 12.65 14.03 5.98
C MET A 1 13.34 13.37 4.82
N LYS A 2 14.18 12.40 5.12
CA LYS A 2 14.81 11.55 4.11
C LYS A 2 13.77 10.56 3.56
N LEU A 3 14.06 9.99 2.39
CA LEU A 3 13.13 9.10 1.72
C LEU A 3 12.94 7.80 2.51
N GLU A 4 14.02 7.30 3.12
CA GLU A 4 14.04 6.12 3.97
C GLU A 4 13.13 6.29 5.20
N GLU A 5 13.17 7.46 5.84
CA GLU A 5 12.31 7.79 6.98
C GLU A 5 10.83 7.81 6.58
N LEU A 6 10.50 8.29 5.37
CA LEU A 6 9.13 8.28 4.88
C LEU A 6 8.64 6.85 4.62
N VAL A 7 9.48 6.00 4.03
CA VAL A 7 9.19 4.59 3.75
C VAL A 7 8.97 3.82 5.06
N GLU A 8 9.83 4.06 6.07
CA GLU A 8 9.67 3.48 7.40
C GLU A 8 8.36 3.95 8.06
N GLN A 9 8.07 5.25 8.02
CA GLN A 9 6.81 5.78 8.55
C GLN A 9 5.60 5.20 7.83
N PHE A 10 5.66 5.00 6.52
CA PHE A 10 4.61 4.34 5.78
C PHE A 10 4.39 2.91 6.32
N ALA A 11 5.44 2.09 6.40
CA ALA A 11 5.33 0.71 6.88
C ALA A 11 4.79 0.61 8.32
N LEU A 12 5.33 1.43 9.24
CA LEU A 12 4.90 1.47 10.64
C LEU A 12 3.44 1.87 10.79
N ASN A 13 2.98 2.87 10.04
CA ASN A 13 1.60 3.33 10.14
C ASN A 13 0.62 2.38 9.43
N VAL A 14 1.01 1.70 8.35
CA VAL A 14 0.18 0.65 7.76
C VAL A 14 -0.02 -0.50 8.74
N ALA A 15 1.07 -1.00 9.34
CA ALA A 15 0.97 -2.05 10.35
C ALA A 15 0.07 -1.61 11.52
N ALA A 16 0.29 -0.42 12.07
CA ALA A 16 -0.50 0.09 13.18
C ALA A 16 -1.99 0.31 12.83
N GLN A 17 -2.30 0.71 11.59
CA GLN A 17 -3.68 0.77 11.11
C GLN A 17 -4.31 -0.62 11.12
N THR A 18 -3.65 -1.61 10.54
CA THR A 18 -4.16 -2.99 10.45
C THR A 18 -4.47 -3.56 11.83
N GLU A 19 -3.53 -3.41 12.78
CA GLU A 19 -3.72 -3.86 14.17
C GLU A 19 -4.89 -3.13 14.87
N ALA A 20 -5.06 -1.84 14.61
CA ALA A 20 -6.19 -1.08 15.15
C ALA A 20 -7.53 -1.56 14.58
N ILE A 21 -7.60 -1.83 13.27
CA ILE A 21 -8.79 -2.38 12.60
C ILE A 21 -9.14 -3.76 13.18
N TRP A 22 -8.14 -4.63 13.37
CA TRP A 22 -8.35 -5.96 13.97
C TRP A 22 -8.92 -5.89 15.38
N ARG A 23 -8.58 -4.85 16.14
CA ARG A 23 -9.14 -4.60 17.48
C ARG A 23 -10.47 -3.84 17.46
N GLY A 24 -11.02 -3.52 16.30
CA GLY A 24 -12.24 -2.71 16.16
C GLY A 24 -12.06 -1.22 16.49
N ASP A 25 -10.81 -0.74 16.63
CA ASP A 25 -10.50 0.66 16.91
C ASP A 25 -10.33 1.46 15.61
N SER A 26 -11.46 1.79 15.00
CA SER A 26 -11.51 2.58 13.77
C SER A 26 -10.94 3.99 13.93
N LYS A 27 -11.01 4.58 15.13
CA LYS A 27 -10.49 5.93 15.39
C LYS A 27 -8.97 5.96 15.31
N THR A 28 -8.31 5.02 15.96
CA THR A 28 -6.84 4.87 15.88
C THR A 28 -6.43 4.40 14.50
N GLY A 29 -7.17 3.47 13.88
CA GLY A 29 -6.95 3.04 12.50
C GLY A 29 -6.93 4.22 11.52
N ASN A 30 -7.94 5.07 11.57
CA ASN A 30 -8.04 6.26 10.70
C ASN A 30 -6.94 7.29 10.96
N LYS A 31 -6.44 7.41 12.21
CA LYS A 31 -5.29 8.28 12.52
C LYS A 31 -4.03 7.79 11.82
N HIS A 32 -3.76 6.48 11.86
CA HIS A 32 -2.63 5.89 11.15
C HIS A 32 -2.82 5.93 9.63
N ALA A 33 -4.07 5.80 9.16
CA ALA A 33 -4.39 5.92 7.75
C ALA A 33 -3.97 7.26 7.14
N ARG A 34 -4.31 8.35 7.83
CA ARG A 34 -3.91 9.71 7.42
C ARG A 34 -2.39 9.88 7.43
N LYS A 35 -1.69 9.24 8.37
CA LYS A 35 -0.22 9.34 8.48
C LYS A 35 0.49 8.61 7.34
N TYR A 36 0.13 7.36 7.05
CA TYR A 36 0.76 6.66 5.92
C TYR A 36 0.35 7.31 4.59
N GLY A 37 -0.89 7.82 4.48
CA GLY A 37 -1.35 8.58 3.30
C GLY A 37 -0.44 9.79 3.02
N ALA A 38 -0.22 10.63 4.03
CA ALA A 38 0.70 11.76 3.89
C ALA A 38 2.15 11.34 3.60
N ALA A 39 2.58 10.17 4.09
CA ALA A 39 3.92 9.64 3.80
C ALA A 39 4.03 9.19 2.33
N VAL A 40 3.08 8.39 1.85
CA VAL A 40 3.09 7.88 0.46
C VAL A 40 2.97 9.01 -0.55
N ASP A 41 2.16 10.03 -0.28
CA ASP A 41 2.06 11.21 -1.14
C ASP A 41 3.42 11.90 -1.30
N LYS A 42 4.14 12.10 -0.18
CA LYS A 42 5.48 12.69 -0.19
C LYS A 42 6.51 11.81 -0.87
N ILE A 43 6.39 10.49 -0.73
CA ILE A 43 7.27 9.54 -1.41
C ILE A 43 7.03 9.62 -2.92
N LEU A 44 5.78 9.48 -3.38
CA LEU A 44 5.44 9.49 -4.80
C LEU A 44 5.75 10.85 -5.47
N ALA A 45 5.70 11.95 -4.73
CA ALA A 45 6.13 13.27 -5.21
C ALA A 45 7.62 13.34 -5.60
N GLN A 46 8.46 12.42 -5.12
CA GLN A 46 9.88 12.30 -5.53
C GLN A 46 10.06 11.57 -6.88
N GLY A 47 8.98 11.23 -7.58
CA GLY A 47 9.02 10.57 -8.87
C GLY A 47 9.59 9.15 -8.79
N ASN A 48 10.49 8.79 -9.71
CA ASN A 48 11.04 7.43 -9.80
C ASN A 48 11.81 7.02 -8.54
N ALA A 49 12.60 7.92 -7.94
CA ALA A 49 13.31 7.62 -6.71
C ALA A 49 12.34 7.19 -5.59
N GLY A 50 11.22 7.89 -5.45
CA GLY A 50 10.19 7.53 -4.48
C GLY A 50 9.50 6.20 -4.77
N ARG A 51 9.15 5.96 -6.03
CA ARG A 51 8.56 4.69 -6.48
C ARG A 51 9.51 3.52 -6.21
N ASP A 52 10.79 3.70 -6.46
CA ASP A 52 11.82 2.67 -6.24
C ASP A 52 12.05 2.42 -4.75
N ALA A 53 11.92 3.45 -3.91
CA ALA A 53 11.98 3.27 -2.46
C ALA A 53 10.77 2.49 -1.90
N LEU A 54 9.57 2.69 -2.45
CA LEU A 54 8.38 1.88 -2.10
C LEU A 54 8.50 0.43 -2.60
N LEU A 55 9.20 0.18 -3.71
CA LEU A 55 9.39 -1.19 -4.22
C LEU A 55 10.06 -2.11 -3.19
N ILE A 56 10.91 -1.56 -2.33
CA ILE A 56 11.57 -2.33 -1.25
C ILE A 56 10.52 -2.97 -0.33
N LEU A 57 9.40 -2.28 -0.08
CA LEU A 57 8.34 -2.78 0.80
C LEU A 57 7.55 -3.96 0.22
N LEU A 58 7.67 -4.25 -1.08
CA LEU A 58 7.07 -5.46 -1.68
C LEU A 58 7.66 -6.76 -1.10
N LYS A 59 8.84 -6.67 -0.47
CA LYS A 59 9.52 -7.77 0.21
C LYS A 59 9.43 -7.71 1.74
N HIS A 60 8.69 -6.74 2.30
CA HIS A 60 8.60 -6.52 3.75
C HIS A 60 8.03 -7.72 4.50
N GLU A 61 8.48 -8.06 5.71
CA GLU A 61 8.04 -9.28 6.41
C GLU A 61 6.50 -9.39 6.56
N ARG A 62 5.82 -8.26 6.80
CA ARG A 62 4.37 -8.22 6.96
C ARG A 62 3.62 -8.10 5.63
N MET A 63 2.62 -8.95 5.43
CA MET A 63 1.81 -8.99 4.21
C MET A 63 0.94 -7.74 4.01
N ASP A 64 0.41 -7.16 5.09
CA ASP A 64 -0.40 -5.94 5.03
C ASP A 64 0.40 -4.75 4.46
N VAL A 65 1.65 -4.59 4.88
CA VAL A 65 2.59 -3.58 4.34
C VAL A 65 2.87 -3.84 2.86
N ARG A 66 3.12 -5.10 2.46
CA ARG A 66 3.33 -5.45 1.04
C ARG A 66 2.13 -5.07 0.17
N VAL A 67 0.92 -5.45 0.61
CA VAL A 67 -0.34 -5.22 -0.11
C VAL A 67 -0.61 -3.72 -0.26
N MET A 68 -0.43 -2.94 0.82
CA MET A 68 -0.65 -1.50 0.75
C MET A 68 0.36 -0.82 -0.18
N ALA A 69 1.65 -1.17 -0.08
CA ALA A 69 2.67 -0.64 -0.99
C ALA A 69 2.37 -1.00 -2.46
N ALA A 70 1.99 -2.25 -2.72
CA ALA A 70 1.62 -2.72 -4.05
C ALA A 70 0.42 -1.97 -4.61
N ALA A 71 -0.62 -1.73 -3.81
CA ALA A 71 -1.80 -0.97 -4.24
C ALA A 71 -1.44 0.45 -4.70
N HIS A 72 -0.52 1.14 -4.01
CA HIS A 72 -0.05 2.46 -4.43
C HIS A 72 0.90 2.42 -5.65
N LEU A 73 1.61 1.31 -5.85
CA LEU A 73 2.55 1.13 -6.95
C LEU A 73 1.91 0.56 -8.24
N LEU A 74 0.67 0.09 -8.20
CA LEU A 74 -0.03 -0.51 -9.35
C LEU A 74 0.07 0.31 -10.65
N ARG A 75 0.06 1.64 -10.55
CA ARG A 75 0.16 2.57 -11.69
C ARG A 75 1.58 2.78 -12.21
N TYR A 76 2.59 2.57 -11.37
CA TYR A 76 3.97 2.98 -11.64
C TYR A 76 4.92 1.81 -11.87
N ARG A 77 4.60 0.67 -11.26
CA ARG A 77 5.37 -0.59 -11.26
C ARG A 77 4.38 -1.75 -11.32
N THR A 78 3.56 -1.76 -12.38
CA THR A 78 2.36 -2.61 -12.48
C THR A 78 2.69 -4.08 -12.35
N THR A 79 3.75 -4.56 -13.01
CA THR A 79 4.13 -5.98 -13.01
C THR A 79 4.48 -6.45 -11.59
N GLU A 80 5.34 -5.71 -10.90
CA GLU A 80 5.80 -6.05 -9.55
C GLU A 80 4.67 -5.94 -8.53
N ALA A 81 3.87 -4.87 -8.62
CA ALA A 81 2.74 -4.65 -7.75
C ALA A 81 1.65 -5.73 -7.93
N LYS A 82 1.29 -6.06 -9.18
CA LYS A 82 0.31 -7.10 -9.46
C LYS A 82 0.74 -8.45 -8.91
N ALA A 83 1.99 -8.86 -9.13
CA ALA A 83 2.47 -10.15 -8.64
C ALA A 83 2.30 -10.31 -7.12
N VAL A 84 2.56 -9.25 -6.35
CA VAL A 84 2.36 -9.25 -4.89
C VAL A 84 0.88 -9.33 -4.52
N LEU A 85 0.03 -8.55 -5.20
CA LEU A 85 -1.41 -8.55 -4.92
C LEU A 85 -2.07 -9.88 -5.29
N GLU A 86 -1.69 -10.47 -6.42
CA GLU A 86 -2.17 -11.78 -6.88
C GLU A 86 -1.76 -12.88 -5.91
N GLU A 87 -0.54 -12.85 -5.40
CA GLU A 87 -0.09 -13.79 -4.37
C GLU A 87 -0.88 -13.60 -3.05
N ALA A 88 -1.01 -12.36 -2.58
CA ALA A 88 -1.75 -12.07 -1.36
C ALA A 88 -3.25 -12.43 -1.47
N ALA A 89 -3.84 -12.31 -2.66
CA ALA A 89 -5.25 -12.58 -2.94
C ALA A 89 -5.64 -14.07 -2.85
N LYS A 90 -4.67 -15.00 -2.85
CA LYS A 90 -4.92 -16.45 -2.75
C LYS A 90 -5.41 -16.92 -1.38
N GLY A 91 -5.19 -16.11 -0.34
CA GLY A 91 -5.57 -16.44 1.04
C GLY A 91 -7.02 -16.13 1.39
N GLN A 92 -7.34 -16.27 2.68
CA GLN A 92 -8.62 -15.85 3.26
C GLN A 92 -8.39 -14.85 4.40
N GLY A 93 -9.39 -13.99 4.65
CA GLY A 93 -9.33 -12.94 5.67
C GLY A 93 -9.17 -11.53 5.09
N MET A 94 -8.92 -10.57 5.97
CA MET A 94 -8.99 -9.14 5.61
C MET A 94 -7.93 -8.73 4.57
N ILE A 95 -6.68 -9.17 4.74
CA ILE A 95 -5.58 -8.77 3.84
C ILE A 95 -5.75 -9.37 2.42
N PRO A 96 -6.02 -10.68 2.25
CA PRO A 96 -6.35 -11.23 0.93
C PRO A 96 -7.56 -10.55 0.28
N PHE A 97 -8.61 -10.25 1.06
CA PHE A 97 -9.77 -9.52 0.55
C PHE A 97 -9.38 -8.13 0.02
N CYS A 98 -8.56 -7.37 0.76
CA CYS A 98 -8.06 -6.08 0.29
C CYS A 98 -7.27 -6.20 -1.02
N ALA A 99 -6.43 -7.23 -1.15
CA ALA A 99 -5.68 -7.48 -2.38
C ALA A 99 -6.59 -7.80 -3.57
N GLN A 100 -7.61 -8.63 -3.37
CA GLN A 100 -8.63 -8.91 -4.39
C GLN A 100 -9.39 -7.65 -4.81
N GLN A 101 -9.78 -6.80 -3.85
CA GLN A 101 -10.45 -5.53 -4.17
C GLN A 101 -9.53 -4.60 -4.96
N ALA A 102 -8.23 -4.53 -4.63
CA ALA A 102 -7.27 -3.72 -5.36
C ALA A 102 -7.11 -4.18 -6.82
N LEU A 103 -6.95 -5.49 -7.04
CA LEU A 103 -6.88 -6.08 -8.39
C LEU A 103 -8.16 -5.83 -9.19
N LYS A 104 -9.32 -6.08 -8.57
CA LYS A 104 -10.62 -5.83 -9.21
C LYS A 104 -10.78 -4.38 -9.65
N ARG A 105 -10.48 -3.42 -8.77
CA ARG A 105 -10.57 -1.98 -9.10
C ARG A 105 -9.59 -1.53 -10.18
N TRP A 106 -8.43 -2.19 -10.25
CA TRP A 106 -7.47 -1.99 -11.32
C TRP A 106 -7.99 -2.53 -12.66
N GLU A 107 -8.51 -3.75 -12.68
CA GLU A 107 -9.10 -4.38 -13.87
C GLU A 107 -10.32 -3.64 -14.40
N GLU A 108 -11.18 -3.14 -13.51
CA GLU A 108 -12.34 -2.29 -13.85
C GLU A 108 -11.94 -0.93 -14.43
N GLY A 109 -10.65 -0.58 -14.47
CA GLY A 109 -10.16 0.72 -14.93
C GLY A 109 -10.48 1.87 -13.98
N THR A 110 -11.15 1.62 -12.84
CA THR A 110 -11.48 2.64 -11.84
C THR A 110 -10.23 3.30 -11.26
N TRP A 111 -9.10 2.58 -11.24
CA TRP A 111 -7.81 3.11 -10.82
C TRP A 111 -6.86 3.44 -11.97
N ALA A 112 -7.26 3.22 -13.23
CA ALA A 112 -6.56 3.68 -14.42
C ALA A 112 -6.93 5.15 -14.76
N LEU A 113 -7.11 5.97 -13.73
CA LEU A 113 -7.40 7.40 -13.89
C LEU A 113 -6.08 8.14 -14.18
N ASP A 114 -5.69 8.16 -15.44
CA ASP A 114 -4.94 9.29 -15.97
C ASP A 114 -5.95 10.40 -16.33
N PRO A 115 -5.68 11.68 -16.01
CA PRO A 115 -6.23 12.73 -16.84
C PRO A 115 -5.57 12.59 -18.21
N GLY A 116 -6.38 12.46 -19.27
CA GLY A 116 -5.88 12.54 -20.65
C GLY A 116 -5.12 13.83 -20.91
#